data_AF-A0ABD3KG83-F1
#
_entry.id   AF-A0ABD3KG83-F1
#
_cell.length_a   1.000
_cell.length_b   1.000
_cell.length_c   1.000
_cell.angle_alpha   90.00
_cell.angle_beta   90.00
_cell.angle_gamma   90.00
#
_symmetry.space_group_name_H-M   'P 1'
#
loop_
_entity.id
_entity.type
_entity.pdbx_description
1 polymer ?
#
loop_
_entity_poly.entity_id
_entity_poly.type
_entity_poly.pdbx_seq_one_letter_code
_entity_poly.pdbx_strand_id
1 'polypeptide(L)'
;MAPEVLRNEASDEKSDVYSYGVVLWEIATQKIPWDNLNAAQVIGAVGFMNQRLDIPHDVDPQWASIIESCWHRGCALLKLKADSASKLLLAHVVRPMEVHQ
;
A
#
# COMPACT_ATOMS: atom_id res chain seq x y z
N MET A 1 -3.11 5.62 2.69
CA MET A 1 -2.35 5.33 3.92
C MET A 1 -2.82 4.02 4.53
N ALA A 2 -1.95 3.32 5.26
CA ALA A 2 -2.30 2.07 5.93
C ALA A 2 -3.27 2.31 7.12
N PRO A 3 -4.15 1.34 7.45
CA PRO A 3 -5.13 1.49 8.53
C PRO A 3 -4.50 1.83 9.89
N GLU A 4 -3.39 1.19 10.26
CA GLU A 4 -2.65 1.41 11.50
C GLU A 4 -2.05 2.83 11.57
N VAL A 5 -1.55 3.35 10.44
CA VAL A 5 -1.05 4.72 10.35
C VAL A 5 -2.19 5.72 10.57
N LEU A 6 -3.36 5.47 9.99
CA LEU A 6 -4.54 6.33 10.16
C LEU A 6 -5.09 6.30 11.60
N ARG A 7 -4.84 5.22 12.34
CA ARG A 7 -5.17 5.10 13.78
C ARG A 7 -4.08 5.64 14.70
N ASN A 8 -2.99 6.19 14.16
CA ASN A 8 -1.82 6.65 14.91
C ASN A 8 -1.18 5.52 15.76
N GLU A 9 -1.20 4.29 15.23
CA GLU A 9 -0.53 3.12 15.78
C GLU A 9 0.88 2.96 15.18
N ALA A 10 1.67 2.02 15.72
CA ALA A 10 2.99 1.72 15.18
C ALA A 10 2.88 1.17 13.75
N SER A 11 3.58 1.82 12.81
CA SER A 11 3.75 1.35 11.44
C SER A 11 4.98 0.46 11.31
N ASP A 12 4.88 -0.57 10.48
CA ASP A 12 5.98 -1.47 10.12
C ASP A 12 6.07 -1.60 8.59
N GLU A 13 6.88 -2.52 8.07
CA GLU A 13 7.00 -2.74 6.63
C GLU A 13 5.68 -3.17 5.96
N LYS A 14 4.67 -3.63 6.71
CA LYS A 14 3.34 -3.92 6.17
C LYS A 14 2.57 -2.65 5.82
N SER A 15 2.83 -1.55 6.53
CA SER A 15 2.24 -0.25 6.20
C SER A 15 2.68 0.22 4.82
N ASP A 16 3.94 -0.01 4.46
CA ASP A 16 4.48 0.28 3.12
C ASP A 16 3.89 -0.64 2.04
N VAL A 17 3.70 -1.92 2.35
CA VAL A 17 3.06 -2.85 1.43
C VAL A 17 1.61 -2.46 1.17
N TYR A 18 0.88 -2.02 2.20
CA TYR A 18 -0.48 -1.53 2.03
C TYR A 18 -0.52 -0.29 1.13
N SER A 19 0.35 0.69 1.37
CA SER A 19 0.41 1.92 0.56
C SER A 19 0.79 1.62 -0.89
N TYR A 20 1.68 0.64 -1.12
CA TYR A 20 1.97 0.14 -2.46
C TYR A 20 0.73 -0.44 -3.16
N GLY A 21 -0.10 -1.22 -2.46
CA GLY A 21 -1.37 -1.71 -3.01
C GLY A 21 -2.33 -0.59 -3.42
N VAL A 22 -2.37 0.51 -2.67
CA VAL A 22 -3.17 1.70 -3.02
C VAL A 22 -2.64 2.38 -4.29
N VAL A 23 -1.31 2.49 -4.43
CA VAL A 23 -0.68 3.06 -5.64
C VAL A 23 -0.94 2.17 -6.86
N LEU A 24 -0.83 0.85 -6.72
CA LEU A 24 -1.16 -0.08 -7.80
C LEU A 24 -2.61 0.04 -8.24
N TRP A 25 -3.54 0.22 -7.29
CA TRP A 25 -4.94 0.48 -7.59
C TRP A 25 -5.14 1.78 -8.37
N GLU A 26 -4.46 2.87 -7.97
CA GLU A 26 -4.52 4.17 -8.66
C GLU A 26 -4.00 4.06 -10.10
N ILE A 27 -2.90 3.33 -10.32
CA ILE A 27 -2.35 3.09 -11.66
C ILE A 27 -3.31 2.24 -12.51
N ALA A 28 -3.83 1.13 -11.95
CA ALA A 28 -4.69 0.20 -12.66
C ALA A 28 -6.04 0.82 -13.05
N THR A 29 -6.58 1.69 -12.20
CA THR A 29 -7.91 2.30 -12.41
C THR A 29 -7.86 3.72 -12.97
N GLN A 30 -6.71 4.39 -12.90
CA GLN A 30 -6.52 5.82 -13.20
C GLN A 30 -7.47 6.74 -12.41
N LYS A 31 -7.85 6.33 -11.20
CA LYS A 31 -8.77 7.07 -10.32
C LYS A 31 -8.07 7.52 -9.05
N ILE A 32 -8.59 8.60 -8.46
CA ILE A 32 -8.14 9.09 -7.17
C ILE A 32 -8.73 8.17 -6.06
N PRO A 33 -7.90 7.61 -5.16
CA PRO A 33 -8.39 6.74 -4.12
C PRO A 33 -9.23 7.52 -3.10
N TRP A 34 -10.44 7.02 -2.83
CA TRP A 34 -11.42 7.65 -1.93
C TRP A 34 -11.76 9.11 -2.28
N ASP A 35 -11.80 9.45 -3.57
CA ASP A 35 -12.14 10.78 -4.12
C ASP A 35 -13.43 11.40 -3.55
N ASN A 36 -14.39 10.58 -3.14
CA ASN A 36 -15.67 10.98 -2.57
C ASN A 36 -15.64 11.20 -1.04
N LEU A 37 -14.50 11.01 -0.38
CA LEU A 37 -14.35 11.14 1.07
C LEU A 37 -13.37 12.25 1.43
N ASN A 38 -13.68 13.02 2.49
CA ASN A 38 -12.69 13.92 3.09
C ASN A 38 -11.72 13.15 4.00
N ALA A 39 -10.65 13.82 4.45
CA ALA A 39 -9.59 13.19 5.26
C ALA A 39 -10.11 12.51 6.54
N ALA A 40 -11.05 13.13 7.27
CA ALA A 40 -11.63 12.55 8.48
C ALA A 40 -12.48 11.31 8.17
N GLN A 41 -13.22 11.33 7.06
CA GLN A 41 -13.98 10.18 6.58
C GLN A 41 -13.06 9.04 6.14
N VAL A 42 -11.93 9.32 5.49
CA VAL A 42 -10.93 8.31 5.13
C VAL A 42 -10.34 7.65 6.37
N ILE A 43 -10.01 8.43 7.41
CA ILE A 43 -9.55 7.89 8.70
C ILE A 43 -10.58 6.93 9.29
N GLY A 44 -11.85 7.34 9.33
CA GLY A 44 -12.96 6.50 9.79
C GLY A 44 -13.12 5.21 8.97
N ALA A 45 -13.26 5.36 7.66
CA ALA A 45 -13.50 4.27 6.72
C ALA A 45 -12.37 3.24 6.70
N VAL A 46 -11.14 3.69 6.48
CA VAL A 46 -9.98 2.80 6.29
C VAL A 46 -9.42 2.36 7.63
N GLY A 47 -9.24 3.31 8.56
CA GLY A 47 -8.68 3.07 9.88
C GLY A 47 -9.60 2.24 10.77
N PHE A 48 -10.89 2.53 10.81
CA PHE A 48 -11.78 1.90 11.81
C PHE A 48 -12.80 0.93 11.21
N MET A 49 -13.28 1.16 9.98
CA MET A 49 -14.27 0.29 9.33
C MET A 49 -13.64 -0.77 8.42
N ASN A 50 -12.30 -0.77 8.29
CA ASN A 50 -11.57 -1.66 7.40
C ASN A 50 -12.07 -1.62 5.94
N GLN A 51 -12.59 -0.46 5.51
CA GLN A 51 -13.00 -0.25 4.12
C GLN A 51 -11.80 -0.37 3.18
N ARG A 52 -12.05 -0.87 1.96
CA ARG A 52 -11.07 -1.01 0.88
C ARG A 52 -11.59 -0.32 -0.37
N LEU A 53 -10.69 -0.05 -1.30
CA LEU A 53 -11.06 0.44 -2.63
C LEU A 53 -11.67 -0.73 -3.41
N ASP A 54 -12.76 -0.44 -4.12
CA ASP A 54 -13.38 -1.42 -4.99
C ASP A 54 -12.49 -1.65 -6.22
N ILE A 55 -12.27 -2.91 -6.60
CA ILE A 55 -11.47 -3.25 -7.78
C ILE A 55 -12.44 -3.54 -8.93
N PRO A 56 -12.52 -2.67 -9.94
CA PRO A 56 -13.42 -2.87 -11.08
C PRO A 56 -13.12 -4.16 -11.83
N HIS A 57 -14.16 -4.81 -12.38
CA HIS A 57 -14.04 -6.08 -13.10
C HIS A 57 -13.25 -6.00 -14.42
N ASP A 58 -13.03 -4.79 -14.94
CA ASP A 58 -12.21 -4.52 -16.12
C ASP A 58 -10.70 -4.42 -15.81
N VAL A 59 -10.32 -4.39 -14.53
CA VAL A 59 -8.91 -4.54 -14.14
C VAL A 59 -8.45 -5.97 -14.40
N ASP A 60 -7.28 -6.11 -15.02
CA ASP A 60 -6.68 -7.42 -15.29
C ASP A 60 -6.60 -8.27 -13.99
N PRO A 61 -7.06 -9.53 -14.01
CA PRO A 61 -7.13 -10.37 -12.81
C PRO A 61 -5.78 -10.57 -12.09
N GLN A 62 -4.66 -10.51 -12.81
CA GLN A 62 -3.33 -10.60 -12.20
C GLN A 62 -3.04 -9.35 -11.37
N TRP A 63 -3.39 -8.17 -11.87
CA TRP A 63 -3.25 -6.91 -11.15
C TRP A 63 -4.19 -6.85 -9.94
N ALA A 64 -5.45 -7.25 -10.12
CA ALA A 64 -6.42 -7.34 -9.02
C ALA A 64 -5.89 -8.21 -7.88
N SER A 65 -5.37 -9.41 -8.20
CA SER A 65 -4.78 -10.33 -7.22
C SER A 65 -3.59 -9.72 -6.47
N ILE A 66 -2.69 -9.01 -7.16
CA ILE A 66 -1.55 -8.35 -6.51
C ILE A 66 -2.03 -7.24 -5.57
N ILE A 67 -2.96 -6.40 -6.02
CA ILE A 67 -3.54 -5.30 -5.22
C ILE A 67 -4.19 -5.87 -3.95
N GLU A 68 -5.04 -6.88 -4.07
CA GLU A 68 -5.71 -7.53 -2.93
C GLU A 68 -4.70 -8.13 -1.95
N SER A 69 -3.64 -8.77 -2.46
CA SER A 69 -2.59 -9.37 -1.62
C SER A 69 -1.84 -8.34 -0.78
N CYS A 70 -1.70 -7.10 -1.28
CA CYS A 70 -1.07 -5.99 -0.56
C CYS A 70 -1.90 -5.51 0.63
N TRP A 71 -3.24 -5.64 0.55
CA TRP A 71 -4.15 -5.18 1.59
C TRP A 71 -4.45 -6.23 2.68
N HIS A 72 -3.99 -7.46 2.49
CA HIS A 72 -4.09 -8.53 3.46
C HIS A 72 -2.94 -8.46 4.47
N ARG A 73 -3.27 -8.67 5.77
CA ARG A 73 -2.30 -8.66 6.89
C ARG A 73 -1.12 -9.64 6.73
N GLY A 74 -1.25 -10.62 5.83
CA GLY A 74 -0.22 -11.58 5.48
C GLY A 74 0.17 -11.47 4.03
N CYS A 75 0.66 -10.31 3.59
CA CYS A 75 1.14 -10.16 2.23
C CYS A 75 2.31 -11.12 1.98
N ALA A 76 2.13 -12.05 1.04
CA ALA A 76 3.17 -13.00 0.63
C ALA A 76 4.36 -12.32 -0.08
N LEU A 77 4.26 -11.03 -0.44
CA LEU A 77 5.42 -10.24 -0.92
C LEU A 77 6.50 -10.08 0.16
N LEU A 78 6.14 -10.13 1.45
CA LEU A 78 7.14 -10.20 2.52
C LEU A 78 7.81 -11.58 2.60
N LYS A 79 7.17 -12.65 2.10
CA LYS A 79 7.85 -13.96 1.99
C LYS A 79 8.92 -13.97 0.90
N LEU A 80 8.82 -13.11 -0.11
CA LEU A 80 9.90 -12.88 -1.08
C LEU A 80 11.07 -12.07 -0.50
N LYS A 81 10.86 -11.24 0.54
CA LYS A 81 11.94 -10.52 1.24
C LYS A 81 12.86 -11.44 2.07
N ALA A 82 12.52 -12.72 2.25
CA ALA A 82 13.36 -13.69 2.94
C ALA A 82 14.41 -14.37 2.02
N ASP A 83 14.46 -14.04 0.73
CA ASP A 83 15.52 -14.51 -0.15
C ASP A 83 16.68 -13.51 -0.21
N SER A 84 17.87 -14.01 0.12
CA SER A 84 19.10 -13.22 0.34
C SER A 84 19.58 -12.42 -0.89
N ALA A 85 18.99 -12.65 -2.06
CA ALA A 85 19.33 -11.98 -3.32
C ALA A 85 18.87 -10.51 -3.39
N SER A 86 17.87 -10.10 -2.61
CA SER A 86 17.24 -8.78 -2.75
C SER A 86 17.99 -7.63 -2.04
N LYS A 87 19.01 -7.93 -1.22
CA LYS A 87 19.84 -6.89 -0.56
C LYS A 87 20.62 -6.03 -1.58
N LEU A 88 20.91 -6.55 -2.77
CA LEU A 88 21.64 -5.81 -3.80
C LEU A 88 20.80 -4.77 -4.55
N LEU A 89 19.49 -5.01 -4.68
CA LEU A 89 18.58 -4.13 -5.43
C LEU A 89 18.16 -2.91 -4.62
N LEU A 90 18.04 -3.03 -3.29
CA LEU A 90 17.70 -1.89 -2.42
C LEU A 90 18.86 -0.89 -2.23
N ALA A 91 20.12 -1.34 -2.39
CA ALA A 91 21.29 -0.47 -2.28
C ALA A 91 21.42 0.55 -3.45
N HIS A 92 20.68 0.37 -4.55
CA HIS A 92 20.79 1.24 -5.73
C HIS A 92 19.63 2.25 -5.88
N VAL A 93 18.49 2.02 -5.22
CA VAL A 93 17.28 2.84 -5.43
C VAL A 93 17.02 3.82 -4.27
N VAL A 94 17.54 3.55 -3.06
CA VAL A 94 17.39 4.45 -1.91
C VAL A 94 18.72 5.18 -1.66
N ARG A 95 19.00 6.23 -2.42
CA ARG A 95 19.97 7.24 -1.95
C ARG A 95 19.25 8.16 -0.95
N PRO A 96 19.88 8.48 0.19
CA PRO A 96 19.29 9.38 1.18
C PRO A 96 19.22 10.80 0.61
N MET A 97 18.06 11.46 0.75
CA MET A 97 18.01 12.93 0.64
C MET A 97 18.70 13.51 1.87
N GLU A 98 19.93 13.98 1.70
CA GLU A 98 20.58 14.90 2.62
C GLU A 98 19.79 16.22 2.64
N VAL A 99 19.13 16.50 3.76
CA VAL A 99 18.59 17.83 4.05
C VAL A 99 19.76 18.70 4.52
N HIS A 100 20.29 19.51 3.61
CA HIS A 100 21.03 20.71 3.96
C HIS A 100 20.03 21.78 4.42
N GLN A 101 19.93 22.02 5.72
CA GLN A 101 20.40 23.25 6.40
C GLN A 101 19.92 23.27 7.85
#